data_AF-A0A1Q5R9Z7-F1
#
_entry.id   AF-A0A1Q5R9Z7-F1
#
_cell.length_a   1.000
_cell.length_b   1.000
_cell.length_c   1.000
_cell.angle_alpha   90.00
_cell.angle_beta   90.00
_cell.angle_gamma   90.00
#
_symmetry.space_group_name_H-M   'P 1'
#
loop_
_entity.id
_entity.type
_entity.pdbx_description
1 polymer ?
#
loop_
_entity_poly.entity_id
_entity_poly.type
_entity_poly.pdbx_seq_one_letter_code
_entity_poly.pdbx_strand_id
1 'polypeptide(L)'
;MPVWRPNLSEAAIKRVALLLLASSLAVLISDISYGVNLGNPYGTARNAIARPALLNYLTGIMIGAVLPYLFAHFASRRQWLQAACVLLFALCFYPVVNNKTVLLLPIWLPFLFWLYGQFNPRLATVLAFLLPATIGLSAFAVLGADKDYVVFSAINLRFLAIPSLALDQYADFFAHREPTRFCQISILRQVTTCPYGELGPTLGAIYRDGNFNASFLATEGIASVGLALAPVSALVCGLILSAGSTVSRHLSPRFIAVSSGIAVQAIMNVPLTTGLVSNGIALLFLLWWLTPEQRAELSRSPAHAARQVGVVSLAAS
;
A
#
# COMPACT_ATOMS: atom_id res chain seq x y z
N MET A 1 -3.88 25.74 -4.82
CA MET A 1 -2.54 26.27 -5.15
C MET A 1 -2.06 25.57 -6.42
N PRO A 2 -1.69 26.30 -7.47
CA PRO A 2 -1.05 25.72 -8.65
C PRO A 2 0.35 25.24 -8.25
N VAL A 3 0.57 23.92 -8.33
CA VAL A 3 1.90 23.34 -8.13
C VAL A 3 2.61 23.40 -9.48
N TRP A 4 3.77 24.05 -9.53
CA TRP A 4 4.64 24.04 -10.72
C TRP A 4 5.03 22.60 -11.06
N ARG A 5 5.06 22.27 -12.35
CA ARG A 5 5.35 20.91 -12.82
C ARG A 5 6.39 20.92 -13.94
N PRO A 6 7.26 19.91 -14.01
CA PRO A 6 8.16 19.74 -15.13
C PRO A 6 7.39 19.22 -16.35
N ASN A 7 7.54 19.91 -17.50
CA ASN A 7 7.08 19.39 -18.78
C ASN A 7 8.09 18.34 -19.29
N LEU A 8 7.92 17.09 -18.85
CA LEU A 8 8.73 15.97 -19.33
C LEU A 8 8.24 15.48 -20.69
N SER A 9 9.16 15.30 -21.63
CA SER A 9 8.87 14.65 -22.91
C SER A 9 8.53 13.18 -22.72
N GLU A 10 7.80 12.58 -23.67
CA GLU A 10 7.52 11.14 -23.64
C GLU A 10 8.79 10.28 -23.60
N ALA A 11 9.85 10.73 -24.27
CA ALA A 11 11.15 10.07 -24.25
C ALA A 11 11.78 10.08 -22.85
N ALA A 12 11.67 11.20 -22.12
CA ALA A 12 12.15 11.30 -20.75
C ALA A 12 11.41 10.31 -19.82
N ILE A 13 10.08 10.20 -19.95
CA ILE A 13 9.28 9.30 -19.13
C ILE A 13 9.61 7.83 -19.43
N LYS A 14 9.82 7.47 -20.70
CA LYS A 14 10.30 6.12 -21.07
C LYS A 14 11.66 5.81 -20.45
N ARG A 15 12.59 6.77 -20.44
CA ARG A 15 13.90 6.62 -19.77
C ARG A 15 13.73 6.44 -18.27
N VAL A 16 12.86 7.22 -17.61
CA VAL A 16 12.55 7.04 -16.19
C VAL A 16 11.98 5.65 -15.92
N ALA A 17 11.01 5.18 -16.72
CA ALA A 17 10.45 3.84 -16.55
C ALA A 17 11.51 2.74 -16.72
N LEU A 18 12.40 2.87 -17.71
CA LEU A 18 13.51 1.94 -17.93
C LEU A 18 14.50 1.96 -16.76
N LEU A 19 14.86 3.14 -16.24
CA LEU A 19 15.73 3.28 -15.08
C LEU A 19 15.11 2.64 -13.83
N LEU A 20 13.81 2.83 -13.60
CA LEU A 20 13.08 2.21 -12.49
C LEU A 20 13.04 0.68 -12.62
N LEU A 21 12.87 0.15 -13.82
CA LEU A 21 12.95 -1.29 -14.08
C LEU A 21 14.37 -1.82 -13.84
N ALA A 22 15.39 -1.14 -14.36
CA ALA A 22 16.78 -1.51 -14.16
C ALA A 22 17.19 -1.46 -12.69
N SER A 23 16.76 -0.44 -11.94
CA SER A 23 17.01 -0.34 -10.51
C SER A 23 16.30 -1.45 -9.74
N SER A 24 15.06 -1.77 -10.10
CA SER A 24 14.32 -2.89 -9.50
C SER A 24 15.04 -4.21 -9.75
N LEU A 25 15.61 -4.41 -10.94
CA LEU A 25 16.35 -5.62 -11.29
C LEU A 25 17.65 -5.72 -10.51
N ALA A 26 18.39 -4.62 -10.39
CA ALA A 26 19.59 -4.56 -9.57
C ALA A 26 19.30 -4.88 -8.10
N VAL A 27 18.20 -4.35 -7.55
CA VAL A 27 17.76 -4.68 -6.19
C VAL A 27 17.41 -6.16 -6.07
N LEU A 28 16.66 -6.74 -7.01
CA LEU A 28 16.32 -8.17 -6.98
C LEU A 28 17.56 -9.07 -7.03
N ILE A 29 18.52 -8.77 -7.91
CA ILE A 29 19.79 -9.51 -8.00
C ILE A 29 20.57 -9.42 -6.69
N SER A 30 20.62 -8.22 -6.10
CA SER A 30 21.24 -8.01 -4.79
C SER A 30 20.55 -8.84 -3.71
N ASP A 31 19.22 -8.84 -3.68
CA ASP A 31 18.38 -9.61 -2.78
C ASP A 31 18.65 -11.13 -2.91
N ILE A 32 18.73 -11.65 -4.14
CA ILE A 32 19.04 -13.05 -4.44
C ILE A 32 20.41 -13.44 -3.88
N SER A 33 21.40 -12.55 -3.92
CA SER A 33 22.75 -12.83 -3.40
C SER A 33 22.79 -13.13 -1.89
N TYR A 34 21.80 -12.65 -1.13
CA TYR A 34 21.64 -12.96 0.30
C TYR A 34 20.87 -14.25 0.55
N GLY A 35 20.27 -14.84 -0.48
CA GLY A 35 19.56 -16.11 -0.41
C GLY A 35 18.13 -16.03 -0.93
N VAL A 36 17.64 -17.19 -1.36
CA VAL A 36 16.31 -17.41 -1.88
C VAL A 36 15.66 -18.54 -1.09
N ASN A 37 14.41 -18.35 -0.68
CA ASN A 37 13.64 -19.38 0.01
C ASN A 37 12.20 -19.38 -0.49
N LEU A 38 11.81 -20.44 -1.18
CA LEU A 38 10.41 -20.72 -1.53
C LEU A 38 9.72 -21.37 -0.32
N GLY A 39 9.63 -20.59 0.76
CA GLY A 39 9.05 -21.04 2.01
C GLY A 39 7.55 -20.83 2.07
N ASN A 40 6.90 -21.50 3.03
CA ASN A 40 5.54 -21.18 3.40
C ASN A 40 5.54 -19.75 4.01
N PRO A 41 4.72 -18.80 3.50
CA PRO A 41 4.69 -17.41 3.99
C PRO A 41 4.08 -17.26 5.39
N TYR A 42 3.64 -18.37 6.00
CA TYR A 42 3.13 -18.48 7.36
C TYR A 42 4.18 -19.00 8.36
N GLY A 43 5.41 -19.30 7.93
CA GLY A 43 6.48 -19.88 8.77
C GLY A 43 7.65 -18.94 9.12
N THR A 44 8.66 -19.49 9.78
CA THR A 44 9.90 -18.79 10.22
C THR A 44 10.81 -18.33 9.06
N ALA A 45 10.53 -18.77 7.84
CA ALA A 45 11.30 -18.48 6.62
C ALA A 45 11.46 -16.97 6.33
N ARG A 46 10.54 -16.11 6.83
CA ARG A 46 10.59 -14.66 6.64
C ARG A 46 11.76 -13.99 7.37
N ASN A 47 12.18 -14.52 8.52
CA ASN A 47 13.26 -13.94 9.34
C ASN A 47 14.58 -14.70 9.18
N ALA A 48 14.62 -15.73 8.31
CA ALA A 48 15.80 -16.58 8.14
C ALA A 48 16.94 -15.88 7.36
N ILE A 49 16.62 -14.88 6.54
CA ILE A 49 17.60 -14.18 5.69
C ILE A 49 17.80 -12.77 6.22
N ALA A 50 18.93 -12.55 6.90
CA ALA A 50 19.35 -11.23 7.35
C ALA A 50 19.95 -10.43 6.17
N ARG A 51 19.43 -9.22 5.94
CA ARG A 51 19.90 -8.31 4.88
C ARG A 51 20.32 -6.97 5.46
N PRO A 52 21.24 -6.25 4.78
CA PRO A 52 21.56 -4.88 5.15
C PRO A 52 20.31 -4.01 5.15
N ALA A 53 20.24 -3.07 6.09
CA ALA A 53 19.09 -2.18 6.24
C ALA A 53 18.76 -1.45 4.92
N LEU A 54 19.78 -0.92 4.23
CA LEU A 54 19.61 -0.22 2.96
C LEU A 54 18.89 -1.08 1.90
N LEU A 55 19.27 -2.36 1.79
CA LEU A 55 18.65 -3.27 0.83
C LEU A 55 17.17 -3.49 1.19
N ASN A 56 16.84 -3.69 2.47
CA ASN A 56 15.45 -3.80 2.93
C ASN A 56 14.62 -2.55 2.59
N TYR A 57 15.18 -1.34 2.73
CA TYR A 57 14.51 -0.10 2.30
C TYR A 57 14.27 -0.09 0.80
N LEU A 58 15.29 -0.40 -0.01
CA LEU A 58 15.17 -0.42 -1.46
C LEU A 58 14.15 -1.45 -1.93
N THR A 59 14.19 -2.67 -1.40
CA THR A 59 13.22 -3.74 -1.70
C THR A 59 11.79 -3.30 -1.37
N GLY A 60 11.59 -2.67 -0.22
CA GLY A 60 10.29 -2.11 0.18
C GLY A 60 9.81 -1.01 -0.77
N ILE A 61 10.68 -0.10 -1.20
CA ILE A 61 10.36 0.95 -2.19
C ILE A 61 9.99 0.35 -3.55
N MET A 62 10.72 -0.68 -4.00
CA MET A 62 10.45 -1.32 -5.29
C MET A 62 9.07 -1.99 -5.30
N ILE A 63 8.77 -2.76 -4.26
CA ILE A 63 7.50 -3.48 -4.12
C ILE A 63 6.33 -2.53 -3.82
N GLY A 64 6.54 -1.55 -2.94
CA GLY A 64 5.50 -0.69 -2.40
C GLY A 64 5.07 0.44 -3.32
N ALA A 65 5.99 0.96 -4.16
CA ALA A 65 5.76 2.14 -4.97
C ALA A 65 6.14 1.95 -6.45
N VAL A 66 7.36 1.49 -6.74
CA VAL A 66 7.89 1.51 -8.11
C VAL A 66 7.18 0.52 -9.03
N LEU A 67 7.06 -0.74 -8.63
CA LEU A 67 6.42 -1.78 -9.45
C LEU A 67 4.92 -1.51 -9.66
N PRO A 68 4.13 -1.14 -8.62
CA PRO A 68 2.74 -0.71 -8.82
C PRO A 68 2.60 0.49 -9.76
N TYR A 69 3.49 1.48 -9.65
CA TYR A 69 3.53 2.63 -10.55
C TYR A 69 3.84 2.22 -12.00
N LEU A 70 4.84 1.37 -12.22
CA LEU A 70 5.21 0.88 -13.56
C LEU A 70 4.06 0.07 -14.19
N PHE A 71 3.39 -0.77 -13.40
CA PHE A 71 2.20 -1.49 -13.86
C PHE A 71 1.10 -0.50 -14.28
N ALA A 72 0.76 0.49 -13.44
CA ALA A 72 -0.23 1.51 -13.76
C ALA A 72 0.16 2.29 -15.04
N HIS A 73 1.45 2.60 -15.22
CA HIS A 73 2.00 3.26 -16.39
C HIS A 73 1.78 2.47 -17.68
N PHE A 74 2.19 1.19 -17.72
CA PHE A 74 2.06 0.36 -18.91
C PHE A 74 0.61 -0.02 -19.19
N ALA A 75 -0.16 -0.39 -18.15
CA ALA A 75 -1.55 -0.76 -18.30
C ALA A 75 -2.41 0.39 -18.82
N SER A 76 -2.20 1.62 -18.33
CA SER A 76 -2.93 2.81 -18.81
C SER A 76 -2.65 3.12 -20.27
N ARG A 77 -1.43 2.82 -20.76
CA ARG A 77 -1.03 2.98 -22.17
C ARG A 77 -1.40 1.77 -23.04
N ARG A 78 -2.21 0.82 -22.54
CA ARG A 78 -2.59 -0.43 -23.22
C ARG A 78 -1.39 -1.31 -23.64
N GLN A 79 -0.26 -1.14 -22.97
CA GLN A 79 0.96 -1.92 -23.16
C GLN A 79 0.88 -3.19 -22.31
N TRP A 80 -0.05 -4.08 -22.67
CA TRP A 80 -0.44 -5.24 -21.85
C TRP A 80 0.69 -6.24 -21.62
N LEU A 81 1.56 -6.43 -22.62
CA LEU A 81 2.73 -7.31 -22.48
C LEU A 81 3.69 -6.77 -21.43
N GLN A 82 4.05 -5.49 -21.52
CA GLN A 82 4.91 -4.83 -20.53
C GLN A 82 4.27 -4.83 -19.14
N ALA A 83 2.95 -4.58 -19.05
CA ALA A 83 2.22 -4.65 -17.78
C ALA A 83 2.27 -6.06 -17.17
N ALA A 84 2.05 -7.11 -17.97
CA ALA A 84 2.16 -8.49 -17.52
C ALA A 84 3.59 -8.83 -17.07
N CYS A 85 4.61 -8.41 -17.83
CA CYS A 85 6.01 -8.57 -17.44
C CYS A 85 6.33 -7.90 -16.10
N VAL A 86 5.78 -6.71 -15.81
CA VAL A 86 5.96 -6.05 -14.51
C VAL A 86 5.35 -6.86 -13.37
N LEU A 87 4.18 -7.48 -13.57
CA LEU A 87 3.56 -8.32 -12.53
C LEU A 87 4.35 -9.61 -12.28
N LEU A 88 4.80 -10.27 -13.36
CA LEU A 88 5.65 -11.45 -13.25
C LEU A 88 6.97 -11.11 -12.55
N PHE A 89 7.55 -9.97 -12.91
CA PHE A 89 8.78 -9.48 -12.30
C PHE A 89 8.57 -9.12 -10.81
N ALA A 90 7.44 -8.52 -10.45
CA ALA A 90 7.09 -8.29 -9.05
C ALA A 90 6.97 -9.61 -8.29
N LEU A 91 6.40 -10.66 -8.89
CA LEU A 91 6.31 -11.99 -8.28
C LEU A 91 7.70 -12.61 -8.02
N CYS A 92 8.72 -12.28 -8.82
CA CYS A 92 10.09 -12.74 -8.58
C CYS A 92 10.70 -12.22 -7.27
N PHE A 93 10.13 -11.19 -6.64
CA PHE A 93 10.55 -10.78 -5.29
C PHE A 93 10.04 -11.73 -4.20
N TYR A 94 8.96 -12.49 -4.46
CA TYR A 94 8.34 -13.36 -3.45
C TYR A 94 9.32 -14.36 -2.81
N PRO A 95 10.11 -15.13 -3.59
CA PRO A 95 11.06 -16.10 -3.03
C PRO A 95 12.15 -15.46 -2.17
N VAL A 96 12.39 -14.16 -2.35
CA VAL A 96 13.38 -13.45 -1.56
C VAL A 96 12.74 -12.89 -0.29
N VAL A 97 11.59 -12.23 -0.38
CA VAL A 97 10.99 -11.57 0.81
C VAL A 97 10.01 -12.43 1.62
N ASN A 98 9.53 -13.55 1.08
CA ASN A 98 8.46 -14.39 1.66
C ASN A 98 7.26 -13.58 2.17
N ASN A 99 6.83 -12.58 1.39
CA ASN A 99 5.78 -11.64 1.76
C ASN A 99 4.50 -11.93 0.97
N LYS A 100 3.40 -12.16 1.69
CA LYS A 100 2.04 -12.38 1.15
C LYS A 100 1.57 -11.25 0.24
N THR A 101 1.97 -10.01 0.55
CA THR A 101 1.63 -8.82 -0.25
C THR A 101 2.17 -8.94 -1.67
N VAL A 102 3.40 -9.45 -1.83
CA VAL A 102 4.01 -9.66 -3.15
C VAL A 102 3.31 -10.79 -3.90
N LEU A 103 2.94 -11.86 -3.20
CA LEU A 103 2.22 -13.00 -3.79
C LEU A 103 0.85 -12.58 -4.35
N LEU A 104 0.15 -11.67 -3.66
CA LEU A 104 -1.19 -11.21 -4.05
C LEU A 104 -1.16 -10.02 -5.02
N LEU A 105 -0.02 -9.36 -5.19
CA LEU A 105 0.13 -8.17 -6.04
C LEU A 105 -0.30 -8.39 -7.50
N PRO A 106 0.05 -9.51 -8.17
CA PRO A 106 -0.40 -9.82 -9.53
C PRO A 106 -1.92 -9.96 -9.70
N ILE A 107 -2.65 -10.20 -8.60
CA ILE A 107 -4.11 -10.28 -8.60
C ILE A 107 -4.71 -8.93 -8.21
N TRP A 108 -4.15 -8.29 -7.19
CA TRP A 108 -4.64 -7.04 -6.62
C TRP A 108 -4.57 -5.86 -7.60
N LEU A 109 -3.45 -5.67 -8.31
CA LEU A 109 -3.30 -4.52 -9.20
C LEU A 109 -4.21 -4.58 -10.44
N PRO A 110 -4.32 -5.72 -11.16
CA PRO A 110 -5.31 -5.86 -12.22
C PRO A 110 -6.75 -5.72 -11.73
N PHE A 111 -7.07 -6.23 -10.54
CA PHE A 111 -8.39 -6.06 -9.93
C PHE A 111 -8.73 -4.57 -9.74
N LEU A 112 -7.84 -3.79 -9.12
CA LEU A 112 -8.02 -2.34 -8.98
C LEU A 112 -8.10 -1.64 -10.34
N PHE A 113 -7.25 -2.04 -11.29
CA PHE A 113 -7.22 -1.45 -12.62
C PHE A 113 -8.52 -1.71 -13.37
N TRP A 114 -9.09 -2.91 -13.29
CA TRP A 114 -10.40 -3.22 -13.87
C TRP A 114 -11.50 -2.41 -13.18
N LEU A 115 -11.56 -2.44 -11.84
CA LEU A 115 -12.64 -1.84 -11.07
C LEU A 115 -12.75 -0.32 -11.28
N TYR A 116 -11.64 0.40 -11.19
CA TYR A 116 -11.59 1.85 -11.43
C TYR A 116 -11.68 2.23 -12.92
N GLY A 117 -11.64 1.24 -13.82
CA GLY A 117 -11.96 1.42 -15.24
C GLY A 117 -13.45 1.30 -15.55
N GLN A 118 -14.22 0.59 -14.72
CA GLN A 118 -15.65 0.31 -14.96
C GLN A 118 -16.59 1.20 -14.14
N PHE A 119 -16.20 1.57 -12.92
CA PHE A 119 -17.07 2.27 -11.99
C PHE A 119 -16.56 3.67 -11.68
N ASN A 120 -17.47 4.53 -11.22
CA ASN A 120 -17.11 5.84 -10.65
C ASN A 120 -16.13 5.65 -9.49
N PRO A 121 -15.13 6.52 -9.29
CA PRO A 121 -14.08 6.32 -8.29
C PRO A 121 -14.58 6.06 -6.86
N ARG A 122 -15.68 6.71 -6.45
CA ARG A 122 -16.32 6.50 -5.15
C ARG A 122 -16.85 5.06 -5.00
N LEU A 123 -17.62 4.60 -5.99
CA LEU A 123 -18.17 3.24 -6.00
C LEU A 123 -17.05 2.20 -6.14
N ALA A 124 -16.05 2.45 -6.98
CA ALA A 124 -14.88 1.59 -7.12
C ALA A 124 -14.12 1.45 -5.79
N THR A 125 -13.97 2.53 -5.01
CA THR A 125 -13.34 2.47 -3.68
C THR A 125 -14.13 1.56 -2.73
N VAL A 126 -15.46 1.73 -2.69
CA VAL A 126 -16.34 0.91 -1.85
C VAL A 126 -16.28 -0.56 -2.28
N LEU A 127 -16.35 -0.86 -3.58
CA LEU A 127 -16.28 -2.22 -4.11
C LEU A 127 -14.90 -2.85 -3.94
N ALA A 128 -13.81 -2.08 -4.01
CA ALA A 128 -12.45 -2.57 -3.80
C ALA A 128 -12.26 -3.14 -2.39
N PHE A 129 -13.06 -2.65 -1.45
CA PHE A 129 -13.10 -3.09 -0.07
C PHE A 129 -14.15 -4.19 0.16
N LEU A 130 -15.39 -3.98 -0.28
CA LEU A 130 -16.49 -4.91 -0.03
C LEU A 130 -16.32 -6.25 -0.74
N LEU A 131 -15.86 -6.28 -1.99
CA LEU A 131 -15.75 -7.52 -2.75
C LEU A 131 -14.75 -8.51 -2.11
N PRO A 132 -13.51 -8.12 -1.76
CA PRO A 132 -12.62 -9.01 -1.02
C PRO A 132 -13.21 -9.42 0.33
N ALA A 133 -13.83 -8.48 1.06
CA ALA A 133 -14.39 -8.78 2.38
C ALA A 133 -15.50 -9.83 2.32
N THR A 134 -16.44 -9.69 1.38
CA THR A 134 -17.53 -10.66 1.16
C THR A 134 -17.00 -12.01 0.71
N ILE A 135 -15.98 -12.07 -0.16
CA ILE A 135 -15.31 -13.31 -0.57
C ILE A 135 -14.69 -14.02 0.64
N GLY A 136 -13.98 -13.27 1.50
CA GLY A 136 -13.39 -13.87 2.68
C GLY A 136 -14.45 -14.36 3.69
N LEU A 137 -15.55 -13.62 3.85
CA LEU A 137 -16.65 -13.99 4.75
C LEU A 137 -17.43 -15.20 4.25
N SER A 138 -17.71 -15.26 2.95
CA SER A 138 -18.38 -16.42 2.34
C SER A 138 -17.49 -17.65 2.38
N ALA A 139 -16.18 -17.51 2.14
CA ALA A 139 -15.22 -18.59 2.29
C ALA A 139 -15.22 -19.14 3.72
N PHE A 140 -15.27 -18.26 4.74
CA PHE A 140 -15.39 -18.67 6.14
C PHE A 140 -16.71 -19.40 6.43
N ALA A 141 -17.84 -18.88 5.92
CA ALA A 141 -19.16 -19.45 6.16
C ALA A 141 -19.35 -20.83 5.50
N VAL A 142 -18.79 -21.05 4.30
CA VAL A 142 -18.97 -22.27 3.51
C VAL A 142 -17.95 -23.35 3.87
N LEU A 143 -16.67 -22.98 4.04
CA LEU A 143 -15.59 -23.95 4.31
C LEU A 143 -15.53 -24.41 5.77
N GLY A 144 -16.34 -23.80 6.63
CA GLY A 144 -16.40 -24.14 8.05
C GLY A 144 -15.18 -23.65 8.83
N ALA A 145 -15.31 -23.78 10.14
CA ALA A 145 -14.40 -23.20 11.12
C ALA A 145 -13.08 -23.99 11.32
N ASP A 146 -12.52 -24.62 10.29
CA ASP A 146 -11.36 -25.50 10.43
C ASP A 146 -10.01 -24.87 10.00
N LYS A 147 -8.94 -25.45 10.59
CA LYS A 147 -7.73 -24.80 11.15
C LYS A 147 -6.94 -23.74 10.38
N ASP A 148 -7.04 -23.63 9.07
CA ASP A 148 -6.08 -22.81 8.31
C ASP A 148 -6.60 -21.43 7.89
N TYR A 149 -7.92 -21.22 7.79
CA TYR A 149 -8.62 -19.95 7.49
C TYR A 149 -7.88 -18.99 6.54
N VAL A 150 -7.18 -19.51 5.53
CA VAL A 150 -6.15 -18.74 4.82
C VAL A 150 -6.73 -17.52 4.12
N VAL A 151 -7.88 -17.71 3.45
CA VAL A 151 -8.56 -16.63 2.70
C VAL A 151 -9.18 -15.60 3.64
N PHE A 152 -9.89 -16.07 4.67
CA PHE A 152 -10.51 -15.18 5.67
C PHE A 152 -9.44 -14.39 6.46
N SER A 153 -8.35 -15.04 6.85
CA SER A 153 -7.23 -14.42 7.56
C SER A 153 -6.47 -13.43 6.69
N ALA A 154 -6.17 -13.80 5.44
CA ALA A 154 -5.44 -12.93 4.51
C ALA A 154 -6.22 -11.68 4.14
N ILE A 155 -7.55 -11.78 4.04
CA ILE A 155 -8.41 -10.67 3.63
C ILE A 155 -9.06 -9.99 4.85
N ASN A 156 -10.04 -10.62 5.50
CA ASN A 156 -10.83 -9.98 6.55
C ASN A 156 -10.03 -9.68 7.81
N LEU A 157 -9.23 -10.63 8.31
CA LEU A 157 -8.44 -10.33 9.51
C LEU A 157 -7.40 -9.25 9.22
N ARG A 158 -6.65 -9.37 8.12
CA ARG A 158 -5.52 -8.47 7.85
C ARG A 158 -5.93 -7.08 7.35
N PHE A 159 -7.02 -6.95 6.59
CA PHE A 159 -7.48 -5.64 6.12
C PHE A 159 -8.37 -4.92 7.11
N LEU A 160 -9.08 -5.64 8.00
CA LEU A 160 -10.09 -5.06 8.87
C LEU A 160 -9.87 -5.31 10.34
N ALA A 161 -9.87 -6.57 10.75
CA ALA A 161 -9.89 -6.91 12.17
C ALA A 161 -8.61 -6.44 12.87
N ILE A 162 -7.43 -6.74 12.30
CA ILE A 162 -6.14 -6.42 12.91
C ILE A 162 -5.91 -4.90 12.99
N PRO A 163 -6.08 -4.08 11.93
CA PRO A 163 -5.92 -2.63 12.07
C PRO A 163 -6.89 -2.01 13.09
N SER A 164 -8.12 -2.52 13.19
CA SER A 164 -9.12 -2.03 14.15
C SER A 164 -8.78 -2.43 15.58
N LEU A 165 -8.43 -3.71 15.79
CA LEU A 165 -7.99 -4.26 17.06
C LEU A 165 -6.71 -3.57 17.56
N ALA A 166 -5.77 -3.31 16.66
CA ALA A 166 -4.54 -2.60 16.98
C ALA A 166 -4.81 -1.17 17.45
N LEU A 167 -5.78 -0.48 16.85
CA LEU A 167 -6.13 0.87 17.31
C LEU A 167 -6.69 0.86 18.74
N ASP A 168 -7.56 -0.11 19.05
CA ASP A 168 -8.16 -0.30 20.37
C ASP A 168 -7.12 -0.66 21.44
N GLN A 169 -6.29 -1.67 21.18
CA GLN A 169 -5.25 -2.11 22.13
C GLN A 169 -4.18 -1.06 22.38
N TYR A 170 -3.81 -0.28 21.35
CA TYR A 170 -2.92 0.86 21.54
C TYR A 170 -3.60 1.95 22.38
N ALA A 171 -4.89 2.23 22.16
CA ALA A 171 -5.64 3.18 22.97
C ALA A 171 -5.67 2.76 24.45
N ASP A 172 -6.04 1.51 24.76
CA ASP A 172 -6.09 1.03 26.14
C ASP A 172 -4.70 1.02 26.81
N PHE A 173 -3.67 0.58 26.09
CA PHE A 173 -2.30 0.52 26.61
C PHE A 173 -1.75 1.92 26.94
N PHE A 174 -1.91 2.89 26.03
CA PHE A 174 -1.39 4.26 26.20
C PHE A 174 -2.32 5.19 26.97
N ALA A 175 -3.52 4.74 27.35
CA ALA A 175 -4.35 5.46 28.32
C ALA A 175 -3.74 5.43 29.73
N HIS A 176 -3.00 4.36 30.04
CA HIS A 176 -2.47 4.10 31.38
C HIS A 176 -0.93 4.16 31.46
N ARG A 177 -0.25 4.41 30.35
CA ARG A 177 1.21 4.32 30.23
C ARG A 177 1.80 5.46 29.41
N GLU A 178 3.09 5.72 29.61
CA GLU A 178 3.76 6.83 28.95
C GLU A 178 3.83 6.66 27.42
N PRO A 179 3.69 7.73 26.63
CA PRO A 179 3.85 7.67 25.18
C PRO A 179 5.30 7.50 24.75
N THR A 180 5.51 6.98 23.53
CA THR A 180 6.83 6.68 22.95
C THR A 180 7.56 7.89 22.38
N ARG A 181 6.89 9.04 22.22
CA ARG A 181 7.50 10.30 21.73
C ARG A 181 8.23 10.14 20.40
N PHE A 182 7.63 9.40 19.47
CA PHE A 182 8.16 9.15 18.11
C PHE A 182 9.47 8.36 18.05
N CYS A 183 9.79 7.58 19.09
CA CYS A 183 11.05 6.86 19.17
C CYS A 183 11.26 5.79 18.06
N GLN A 184 10.21 5.44 17.31
CA GLN A 184 10.29 4.59 16.12
C GLN A 184 11.08 5.22 14.97
N ILE A 185 11.20 6.55 14.95
CA ILE A 185 11.97 7.29 13.93
C ILE A 185 13.43 7.28 14.36
N SER A 186 14.30 6.64 13.58
CA SER A 186 15.72 6.44 13.95
C SER A 186 16.47 7.73 14.31
N ILE A 187 16.12 8.86 13.68
CA ILE A 187 16.71 10.17 13.97
C ILE A 187 16.23 10.68 15.34
N LEU A 188 14.93 10.59 15.63
CA LEU A 188 14.38 11.03 16.90
C LEU A 188 14.80 10.12 18.05
N ARG A 189 15.00 8.83 17.78
CA ARG A 189 15.52 7.86 18.74
C ARG A 189 16.86 8.27 19.37
N GLN A 190 17.66 9.09 18.68
CA GLN A 190 18.93 9.59 19.23
C GLN A 190 18.75 10.66 20.31
N VAL A 191 17.60 11.35 20.30
CA VAL A 191 17.30 12.47 21.20
C VAL A 191 16.15 12.16 22.18
N THR A 192 15.39 11.09 21.94
CA THR A 192 14.30 10.62 22.82
C THR A 192 14.62 9.24 23.38
N THR A 193 14.46 9.05 24.69
CA THR A 193 14.51 7.73 25.31
C THR A 193 13.30 6.89 24.89
N CYS A 194 13.53 5.65 24.47
CA CYS A 194 12.46 4.69 24.15
C CYS A 194 11.99 4.04 25.46
N PRO A 195 10.77 4.30 25.94
CA PRO A 195 10.27 3.68 27.18
C PRO A 195 10.00 2.18 27.02
N TYR A 196 9.79 1.70 25.79
CA TYR A 196 9.49 0.31 25.48
C TYR A 196 10.43 -0.22 24.40
N GLY A 197 10.56 -1.55 24.34
CA GLY A 197 11.17 -2.26 23.21
C GLY A 197 10.24 -2.30 22.00
N GLU A 198 10.17 -3.46 21.33
CA GLU A 198 9.26 -3.64 20.21
C GLU A 198 7.79 -3.70 20.70
N LEU A 199 6.96 -2.77 20.23
CA LEU A 199 5.56 -2.66 20.68
C LEU A 199 4.69 -3.85 20.27
N GLY A 200 4.87 -4.39 19.06
CA GLY A 200 4.07 -5.52 18.56
C GLY A 200 4.17 -6.77 19.46
N PRO A 201 5.38 -7.27 19.77
CA PRO A 201 5.56 -8.36 20.74
C PRO A 201 5.10 -8.01 22.15
N THR A 202 5.32 -6.77 22.61
CA THR A 202 4.91 -6.33 23.95
C THR A 202 3.40 -6.38 24.13
N LEU A 203 2.65 -5.83 23.17
CA LEU A 203 1.18 -5.84 23.18
C LEU A 203 0.65 -7.26 22.99
N GLY A 204 1.27 -8.05 22.09
CA GLY A 204 0.93 -9.46 21.91
C GLY A 204 1.09 -10.30 23.18
N ALA A 205 2.06 -9.98 24.03
CA ALA A 205 2.24 -10.65 25.32
C ALA A 205 1.17 -10.25 26.36
N ILE A 206 0.67 -9.02 26.30
CA ILE A 206 -0.33 -8.48 27.23
C ILE A 206 -1.74 -8.95 26.86
N TYR A 207 -2.15 -8.75 25.60
CA TYR A 207 -3.51 -9.03 25.13
C TYR A 207 -3.69 -10.45 24.59
N ARG A 208 -2.59 -11.21 24.38
CA ARG A 208 -2.59 -12.59 23.87
C ARG A 208 -3.17 -12.77 22.45
N ASP A 209 -3.29 -11.68 21.68
CA ASP A 209 -3.78 -11.69 20.29
C ASP A 209 -2.66 -11.80 19.24
N GLY A 210 -1.43 -12.06 19.69
CA GLY A 210 -0.26 -12.26 18.84
C GLY A 210 0.48 -10.98 18.47
N ASN A 211 1.51 -11.12 17.65
CA ASN A 211 2.35 -9.99 17.20
C ASN A 211 1.82 -9.43 15.89
N PHE A 212 1.39 -8.17 15.90
CA PHE A 212 0.93 -7.46 14.72
C PHE A 212 1.45 -6.03 14.69
N ASN A 213 1.58 -5.51 13.47
CA ASN A 213 1.87 -4.11 13.26
C ASN A 213 0.60 -3.27 13.37
N ALA A 214 0.76 -1.97 13.53
CA ALA A 214 -0.35 -1.04 13.66
C ALA A 214 -0.23 0.13 12.68
N SER A 215 -1.36 0.77 12.38
CA SER A 215 -1.45 1.89 11.45
C SER A 215 -0.70 3.12 11.95
N PHE A 216 -0.50 4.12 11.07
CA PHE A 216 0.05 5.40 11.47
C PHE A 216 -0.79 6.11 12.56
N LEU A 217 -2.11 5.90 12.60
CA LEU A 217 -2.98 6.47 13.63
C LEU A 217 -2.71 5.88 15.01
N ALA A 218 -2.48 4.57 15.08
CA ALA A 218 -2.14 3.90 16.33
C ALA A 218 -0.70 4.22 16.79
N THR A 219 0.24 4.27 15.85
CA THR A 219 1.67 4.42 16.17
C THR A 219 2.11 5.88 16.32
N GLU A 220 1.95 6.70 15.28
CA GLU A 220 2.34 8.12 15.31
C GLU A 220 1.27 9.00 15.97
N GLY A 221 0.01 8.56 15.98
CA GLY A 221 -1.04 9.16 16.80
C GLY A 221 -0.92 8.70 18.25
N ILE A 222 -1.55 7.59 18.59
CA ILE A 222 -1.74 7.18 19.99
C ILE A 222 -0.41 6.88 20.70
N ALA A 223 0.43 6.00 20.15
CA ALA A 223 1.67 5.61 20.86
C ALA A 223 2.63 6.79 21.02
N SER A 224 2.80 7.62 19.98
CA SER A 224 3.81 8.67 20.00
C SER A 224 3.42 9.88 20.83
N VAL A 225 2.14 10.28 20.84
CA VAL A 225 1.69 11.52 21.49
C VAL A 225 0.60 11.33 22.55
N GLY A 226 0.10 10.11 22.74
CA GLY A 226 -1.01 9.79 23.66
C GLY A 226 -2.38 10.12 23.07
N LEU A 227 -3.45 9.70 23.76
CA LEU A 227 -4.82 9.84 23.27
C LEU A 227 -5.25 11.30 23.10
N ALA A 228 -4.85 12.18 24.01
CA ALA A 228 -5.24 13.59 24.00
C ALA A 228 -4.72 14.35 22.77
N LEU A 229 -3.49 14.05 22.32
CA LEU A 229 -2.86 14.72 21.18
C LEU A 229 -2.94 13.92 19.87
N ALA A 230 -3.49 12.69 19.91
CA ALA A 230 -3.67 11.86 18.72
C ALA A 230 -4.40 12.58 17.57
N PRO A 231 -5.45 13.40 17.79
CA PRO A 231 -6.08 14.16 16.70
C PRO A 231 -5.15 15.16 16.01
N VAL A 232 -4.22 15.78 16.76
CA VAL A 232 -3.23 16.72 16.20
C VAL A 232 -2.23 15.98 15.33
N SER A 233 -1.74 14.82 15.79
CA SER A 233 -0.86 13.97 14.98
C SER A 233 -1.56 13.46 13.71
N ALA A 234 -2.83 13.04 13.82
CA ALA A 234 -3.64 12.64 12.68
C ALA A 234 -3.83 13.78 11.66
N LEU A 235 -3.99 15.02 12.12
CA LEU A 235 -4.04 16.20 11.26
C LEU A 235 -2.71 16.39 10.51
N VAL A 236 -1.57 16.30 11.19
CA VAL A 236 -0.24 16.40 10.54
C VAL A 236 -0.05 15.29 9.50
N CYS A 237 -0.41 14.06 9.83
CA CYS A 237 -0.38 12.94 8.89
C CYS A 237 -1.30 13.21 7.68
N GLY A 238 -2.50 13.74 7.91
CA GLY A 238 -3.43 14.15 6.86
C GLY A 238 -2.86 15.24 5.95
N LEU A 239 -2.16 16.23 6.51
CA LEU A 239 -1.47 17.27 5.74
C LEU A 239 -0.39 16.69 4.84
N ILE A 240 0.40 15.74 5.34
CA ILE A 240 1.42 15.04 4.54
C ILE A 240 0.77 14.25 3.40
N LEU A 241 -0.30 13.49 3.67
CA LEU A 241 -1.02 12.75 2.64
C LEU A 241 -1.72 13.69 1.62
N SER A 242 -2.14 14.88 2.05
CA SER A 242 -2.72 15.89 1.17
C SER A 242 -1.74 16.43 0.12
N ALA A 243 -0.43 16.36 0.39
CA ALA A 243 0.60 16.63 -0.61
C ALA A 243 0.49 15.63 -1.77
N GLY A 244 0.33 14.34 -1.46
CA GLY A 244 0.02 13.28 -2.43
C GLY A 244 -1.22 13.57 -3.27
N SER A 245 -2.33 13.97 -2.62
CA SER A 245 -3.55 14.39 -3.33
C SER A 245 -3.33 15.62 -4.21
N THR A 246 -2.42 16.52 -3.83
CA THR A 246 -2.14 17.75 -4.58
C THR A 246 -1.28 17.47 -5.80
N VAL A 247 -0.24 16.65 -5.67
CA VAL A 247 0.63 16.29 -6.79
C VAL A 247 -0.02 15.31 -7.76
N SER A 248 -1.09 14.60 -7.39
CA SER A 248 -1.76 13.62 -8.27
C SER A 248 -2.99 14.13 -9.02
N ARG A 249 -3.45 15.38 -8.80
CA ARG A 249 -4.77 15.88 -9.31
C ARG A 249 -4.98 15.77 -10.83
N HIS A 250 -3.90 15.74 -11.61
CA HIS A 250 -3.93 15.65 -13.09
C HIS A 250 -3.95 14.23 -13.64
N LEU A 251 -3.73 13.24 -12.77
CA LEU A 251 -3.75 11.83 -13.12
C LEU A 251 -5.19 11.29 -13.09
N SER A 252 -5.42 10.21 -13.81
CA SER A 252 -6.71 9.53 -13.76
C SER A 252 -6.90 8.85 -12.39
N PRO A 253 -8.13 8.80 -11.84
CA PRO A 253 -8.39 8.09 -10.58
C PRO A 253 -7.95 6.62 -10.62
N ARG A 254 -8.10 5.99 -11.79
CA ARG A 254 -7.62 4.62 -12.07
C ARG A 254 -6.11 4.49 -11.89
N PHE A 255 -5.35 5.41 -12.46
CA PHE A 255 -3.89 5.41 -12.34
C PHE A 255 -3.46 5.57 -10.88
N ILE A 256 -4.08 6.52 -10.16
CA ILE A 256 -3.78 6.79 -8.75
C ILE A 256 -4.07 5.54 -7.91
N ALA A 257 -5.29 5.00 -8.00
CA ALA A 257 -5.71 3.84 -7.19
C ALA A 257 -4.81 2.62 -7.39
N VAL A 258 -4.41 2.34 -8.63
CA VAL A 258 -3.56 1.19 -8.96
C VAL A 258 -2.13 1.42 -8.49
N SER A 259 -1.55 2.59 -8.78
CA SER A 259 -0.18 2.90 -8.37
C SER A 259 -0.02 3.05 -6.84
N SER A 260 -1.06 3.44 -6.11
CA SER A 260 -1.07 3.47 -4.63
C SER A 260 -1.62 2.19 -3.99
N GLY A 261 -1.96 1.15 -4.76
CA GLY A 261 -2.68 -0.02 -4.25
C GLY A 261 -2.00 -0.72 -3.07
N ILE A 262 -0.66 -0.75 -3.05
CA ILE A 262 0.14 -1.30 -1.94
C ILE A 262 0.44 -0.22 -0.88
N ALA A 263 0.69 1.01 -1.30
CA ALA A 263 0.91 2.16 -0.41
C ALA A 263 -0.24 2.35 0.60
N VAL A 264 -1.49 2.24 0.16
CA VAL A 264 -2.68 2.34 1.03
C VAL A 264 -2.69 1.21 2.05
N GLN A 265 -2.37 -0.02 1.64
CA GLN A 265 -2.28 -1.14 2.57
C GLN A 265 -1.13 -0.96 3.58
N ALA A 266 -0.02 -0.36 3.17
CA ALA A 266 1.12 -0.08 4.03
C ALA A 266 0.74 0.90 5.14
N ILE A 267 0.11 2.05 4.84
CA ILE A 267 -0.25 3.03 5.88
C ILE A 267 -1.26 2.49 6.91
N MET A 268 -2.07 1.49 6.54
CA MET A 268 -2.95 0.81 7.49
C MET A 268 -2.22 -0.16 8.44
N ASN A 269 -0.96 -0.51 8.13
CA ASN A 269 -0.21 -1.54 8.83
C ASN A 269 1.16 -1.08 9.32
N VAL A 270 1.62 0.13 9.02
CA VAL A 270 2.90 0.67 9.52
C VAL A 270 2.77 2.17 9.82
N PRO A 271 3.70 2.75 10.61
CA PRO A 271 3.81 4.20 10.78
C PRO A 271 3.92 4.94 9.44
N LEU A 272 3.44 6.18 9.35
CA LEU A 272 3.48 6.97 8.11
C LEU A 272 4.92 7.25 7.69
N THR A 273 5.83 7.56 8.62
CA THR A 273 7.26 7.73 8.31
C THR A 273 7.88 6.48 7.71
N THR A 274 7.58 5.30 8.24
CA THR A 274 7.96 4.01 7.65
C THR A 274 7.32 3.80 6.28
N GLY A 275 6.06 4.20 6.09
CA GLY A 275 5.39 4.19 4.79
C GLY A 275 6.11 5.07 3.75
N LEU A 276 6.44 6.30 4.12
CA LEU A 276 7.09 7.29 3.26
C LEU A 276 8.48 6.83 2.80
N VAL A 277 9.29 6.33 3.72
CA VAL A 277 10.68 5.97 3.47
C VAL A 277 10.80 4.51 3.02
N SER A 278 10.31 3.55 3.81
CA SER A 278 10.52 2.12 3.55
C SER A 278 9.61 1.54 2.49
N ASN A 279 8.37 2.04 2.35
CA ASN A 279 7.45 1.56 1.31
C ASN A 279 7.42 2.48 0.07
N GLY A 280 8.23 3.55 0.08
CA GLY A 280 8.40 4.43 -1.06
C GLY A 280 7.24 5.37 -1.35
N ILE A 281 6.35 5.66 -0.39
CA ILE A 281 5.22 6.58 -0.63
C ILE A 281 5.72 7.98 -1.03
N ALA A 282 6.84 8.45 -0.46
CA ALA A 282 7.44 9.71 -0.87
C ALA A 282 7.93 9.67 -2.34
N LEU A 283 8.54 8.56 -2.76
CA LEU A 283 8.92 8.34 -4.15
C LEU A 283 7.68 8.26 -5.06
N LEU A 284 6.60 7.63 -4.61
CA LEU A 284 5.34 7.58 -5.36
C LEU A 284 4.78 8.99 -5.60
N PHE A 285 4.82 9.88 -4.60
CA PHE A 285 4.41 11.27 -4.76
C PHE A 285 5.29 12.01 -5.78
N LEU A 286 6.61 11.77 -5.74
CA LEU A 286 7.53 12.30 -6.74
C LEU A 286 7.20 11.78 -8.15
N LEU A 287 6.95 10.49 -8.30
CA LEU A 287 6.57 9.88 -9.58
C LEU A 287 5.24 10.44 -10.10
N TRP A 288 4.25 10.65 -9.24
CA TRP A 288 3.00 11.31 -9.61
C TRP A 288 3.21 12.75 -10.09
N TRP A 289 4.06 13.50 -9.40
CA TRP A 289 4.41 14.88 -9.78
C TRP A 289 5.11 14.95 -11.14
N LEU A 290 5.98 13.97 -11.45
CA LEU A 290 6.71 13.87 -12.71
C LEU A 290 5.85 13.33 -13.88
N THR A 291 4.79 12.59 -13.60
CA THR A 291 3.95 11.97 -14.63
C THR A 291 3.14 13.05 -15.37
N PRO A 292 3.06 13.04 -16.71
CA PRO A 292 2.32 14.04 -17.46
C PRO A 292 0.80 13.86 -17.30
N GLU A 293 0.04 14.86 -17.72
CA GLU A 293 -1.42 14.86 -17.60
C GLU A 293 -2.08 13.72 -18.40
N GLN A 294 -2.97 12.98 -17.73
CA GLN A 294 -3.74 11.88 -18.32
C GLN A 294 -5.24 12.20 -18.42
N ARG A 295 -5.68 13.36 -17.91
CA ARG A 295 -7.10 13.75 -17.87
C ARG A 295 -7.77 13.84 -19.25
N ALA A 296 -7.02 14.08 -20.31
CA ALA A 296 -7.58 14.28 -21.65
C ALA A 296 -8.17 13.00 -22.29
N GLU A 297 -7.81 11.80 -21.82
CA GLU A 297 -8.39 10.54 -22.31
C GLU A 297 -9.83 10.30 -21.83
N LEU A 298 -10.23 10.86 -20.68
CA LEU A 298 -11.62 10.80 -20.19
C LEU A 298 -12.59 11.63 -21.05
N SER A 299 -12.11 12.70 -21.68
CA SER A 299 -12.88 13.53 -22.61
C SER A 299 -12.99 12.94 -24.03
N ARG A 300 -12.22 11.89 -24.36
CA ARG A 300 -12.21 11.25 -25.70
C ARG A 300 -12.98 9.93 -25.77
N SER A 301 -13.79 9.58 -24.76
CA SER A 301 -14.72 8.46 -24.84
C SER A 301 -16.18 8.94 -24.89
N PRO A 302 -16.71 9.33 -26.07
CA PRO A 302 -18.12 9.66 -26.25
C PRO A 302 -19.08 8.52 -25.85
N ALA A 303 -18.58 7.29 -25.74
CA ALA A 303 -19.38 6.09 -25.49
C ALA A 303 -19.95 5.98 -24.07
N HIS A 304 -19.33 6.60 -23.05
CA HIS A 304 -19.82 6.52 -21.67
C HIS A 304 -20.95 7.51 -21.34
N ALA A 305 -20.93 8.70 -21.95
CA ALA A 305 -22.00 9.68 -21.77
C ALA A 305 -23.32 9.21 -22.43
N ALA A 306 -23.25 8.60 -23.61
CA ALA A 306 -24.43 8.07 -24.29
C ALA A 306 -25.07 6.88 -23.55
N ARG A 307 -24.28 6.06 -22.86
CA ARG A 307 -24.77 4.89 -22.12
C ARG A 307 -25.45 5.25 -20.80
N GLN A 308 -25.07 6.35 -20.15
CA GLN A 308 -25.76 6.84 -18.95
C GLN A 308 -27.13 7.47 -19.27
N VAL A 309 -27.27 8.17 -20.39
CA VAL A 309 -28.56 8.76 -20.80
C VAL A 309 -29.56 7.65 -21.22
N GLY A 310 -29.10 6.60 -21.91
CA GLY A 310 -29.96 5.49 -22.33
C GLY A 310 -30.53 4.65 -21.18
N VAL A 311 -29.77 4.44 -20.10
CA VAL A 311 -30.24 3.64 -18.95
C VAL A 311 -31.27 4.41 -18.09
N VAL A 312 -31.15 5.74 -17.99
CA VAL A 312 -32.16 6.55 -17.29
C VAL A 312 -33.47 6.63 -18.08
N SER A 313 -33.42 6.63 -19.42
CA SER A 313 -34.64 6.66 -20.24
C SER A 313 -35.39 5.32 -20.29
N LEU A 314 -34.70 4.19 -20.11
CA LEU A 314 -35.32 2.84 -20.09
C LEU A 314 -35.88 2.44 -18.72
N ALA A 315 -35.47 3.09 -17.64
CA ALA A 315 -36.04 2.89 -16.30
C ALA A 315 -37.28 3.76 -16.04
N ALA A 316 -37.67 4.61 -17.00
CA ALA A 316 -38.80 5.54 -16.90
C ALA A 316 -39.89 5.26 -17.97
N SER A 317 -39.92 4.06 -18.57
CA SER A 317 -40.96 3.60 -19.50
C SER A 317 -41.61 2.31 -19.01
#